data_AF-A0A814QCZ8-F1
#
_entry.id   AF-A0A814QCZ8-F1
#
_cell.length_a   1.000
_cell.length_b   1.000
_cell.length_c   1.000
_cell.angle_alpha   90.00
_cell.angle_beta   90.00
_cell.angle_gamma   90.00
#
_symmetry.space_group_name_H-M   'P 1'
#
loop_
_entity.id
_entity.type
_entity.pdbx_description
1 polymer ?
#
loop_
_entity_poly.entity_id
_entity_poly.type
_entity_poly.pdbx_seq_one_letter_code
_entity_poly.pdbx_strand_id
1 'polypeptide(L)'
;MLEKNFSLKCDDVYKIDCNSPIDCNKLKIVAVLCVVLMILSVTFNSILLSIFFTRKEFRSPLNLIMIILTLFNLIGSLTELPIVIATSYAC
;
A
#
# COMPACT_ATOMS: atom_id res chain seq x y z
N MET A 1 -21.06 -24.47 3.51
CA MET A 1 -19.73 -24.11 4.04
C MET A 1 -18.72 -24.64 3.03
N LEU A 2 -18.42 -23.83 2.00
CA LEU A 2 -17.65 -24.27 0.83
C LEU A 2 -16.23 -23.72 0.98
N GLU A 3 -15.38 -24.59 1.49
CA GLU A 3 -13.94 -24.44 1.62
C GLU A 3 -13.34 -24.29 0.21
N LYS A 4 -13.21 -23.04 -0.26
CA LYS A 4 -12.49 -22.75 -1.50
C LYS A 4 -11.00 -22.78 -1.16
N ASN A 5 -10.43 -23.97 -1.32
CA ASN A 5 -9.00 -24.19 -1.44
C ASN A 5 -8.48 -23.38 -2.62
N PHE A 6 -7.91 -22.21 -2.32
CA PHE A 6 -7.16 -21.41 -3.27
C PHE A 6 -5.81 -22.10 -3.49
N SER A 7 -5.79 -23.09 -4.39
CA SER A 7 -4.53 -23.59 -4.93
C SER A 7 -3.91 -22.49 -5.79
N LEU A 8 -3.10 -21.65 -5.15
CA LEU A 8 -1.97 -21.01 -5.82
C LEU A 8 -1.22 -22.11 -6.56
N LYS A 9 -1.27 -22.06 -7.89
CA LYS A 9 -0.39 -22.84 -8.74
C LYS A 9 1.02 -22.32 -8.45
N CYS A 10 1.73 -22.96 -7.50
CA CYS A 10 3.12 -22.64 -7.18
C CYS A 10 3.92 -22.86 -8.49
N ASP A 11 4.32 -21.78 -9.17
CA ASP A 11 5.15 -21.85 -10.38
C ASP A 11 6.54 -22.33 -9.93
N ASP A 12 6.98 -23.49 -10.44
CA ASP A 12 8.16 -24.26 -10.01
C ASP A 12 9.53 -23.54 -10.17
N VAL A 13 9.55 -22.26 -10.54
CA VAL A 13 10.77 -21.50 -10.85
C VAL A 13 11.41 -20.88 -9.59
N TYR A 14 10.64 -20.66 -8.52
CA TYR A 14 11.17 -20.22 -7.23
C TYR A 14 10.64 -21.13 -6.13
N LYS A 15 11.54 -21.90 -5.48
CA LYS A 15 11.26 -22.67 -4.26
C LYS A 15 10.90 -21.72 -3.10
N ILE A 16 9.69 -21.17 -3.15
CA ILE A 16 9.04 -20.58 -1.99
C ILE A 16 8.41 -21.78 -1.27
N ASP A 17 8.89 -22.07 -0.06
CA ASP A 17 8.35 -23.12 0.80
C ASP A 17 6.83 -22.91 0.99
N CYS A 18 6.00 -23.56 0.15
CA CYS A 18 4.54 -23.53 0.18
C CYS A 18 3.96 -24.26 1.43
N ASN A 19 4.75 -24.43 2.51
CA ASN A 19 4.46 -25.23 3.70
C ASN A 19 4.30 -24.41 5.01
N SER A 20 4.40 -23.08 4.97
CA SER A 20 3.95 -22.28 6.12
C SER A 20 2.43 -22.15 6.08
N PRO A 21 1.68 -22.56 7.12
CA PRO A 21 0.23 -22.35 7.16
C PRO A 21 -0.03 -20.85 7.34
N ILE A 22 -0.04 -20.11 6.23
CA ILE A 22 -0.46 -18.70 6.23
C ILE A 22 -1.97 -18.73 6.40
N ASP A 23 -2.43 -18.37 7.59
CA ASP A 23 -3.85 -18.18 7.85
C ASP A 23 -4.40 -17.07 6.92
N CYS A 24 -5.07 -17.45 5.83
CA CYS A 24 -5.68 -16.49 4.89
C CYS A 24 -6.59 -15.47 5.60
N ASN A 25 -7.17 -15.84 6.74
CA ASN A 25 -8.02 -14.96 7.53
C ASN A 25 -7.21 -13.81 8.18
N LYS A 26 -6.00 -14.08 8.65
CA LYS A 26 -5.08 -13.04 9.17
C LYS A 26 -4.60 -12.15 8.03
N LEU A 27 -4.33 -12.72 6.87
CA LEU A 27 -3.88 -11.97 5.69
C LEU A 27 -4.96 -11.01 5.17
N LYS A 28 -6.23 -11.42 5.22
CA LYS A 28 -7.38 -10.55 4.89
C LYS A 28 -7.52 -9.36 5.84
N ILE A 29 -7.23 -9.54 7.13
CA ILE A 29 -7.22 -8.44 8.10
C ILE A 29 -6.10 -7.44 7.76
N VAL A 30 -4.92 -7.94 7.40
CA VAL A 30 -3.80 -7.09 6.94
C VAL A 30 -4.18 -6.33 5.67
N ALA A 31 -4.84 -6.97 4.71
CA ALA A 31 -5.32 -6.32 3.50
C ALA A 31 -6.29 -5.16 3.79
N VAL A 32 -7.25 -5.35 4.71
CA VAL A 32 -8.17 -4.29 5.15
C VAL A 32 -7.41 -3.13 5.79
N LEU A 33 -6.42 -3.43 6.65
CA LEU A 33 -5.58 -2.39 7.24
C LEU A 33 -4.79 -1.62 6.17
N CYS A 34 -4.23 -2.31 5.17
CA CYS A 34 -3.54 -1.68 4.05
C CYS A 34 -4.46 -0.75 3.24
N VAL A 35 -5.72 -1.11 3.04
CA VAL A 35 -6.72 -0.23 2.39
C VAL A 35 -6.93 1.04 3.22
N VAL A 36 -7.08 0.91 4.54
CA VAL A 36 -7.25 2.08 5.44
C VAL A 36 -6.01 2.97 5.39
N LEU A 37 -4.81 2.37 5.47
CA LEU A 37 -3.55 3.11 5.37
C LEU A 37 -3.39 3.81 4.01
N MET A 38 -3.83 3.18 2.92
CA MET A 38 -3.84 3.79 1.59
C MET A 38 -4.73 5.04 1.56
N ILE A 39 -5.95 4.95 2.07
CA ILE A 39 -6.89 6.08 2.11
C ILE A 39 -6.32 7.22 2.95
N LEU A 40 -5.81 6.93 4.15
CA LEU A 40 -5.23 7.94 5.03
C LEU A 40 -3.99 8.58 4.40
N SER A 41 -3.08 7.76 3.84
CA SER A 41 -1.87 8.25 3.19
C SER A 41 -2.19 9.17 2.02
N VAL A 42 -3.08 8.74 1.12
CA VAL A 42 -3.48 9.56 -0.03
C VAL A 42 -4.13 10.85 0.43
N THR A 43 -5.01 10.80 1.44
CA THR A 43 -5.71 11.98 1.96
C THR A 43 -4.75 12.99 2.57
N PHE A 44 -3.91 12.58 3.52
CA PHE A 44 -3.02 13.50 4.22
C PHE A 44 -1.91 14.05 3.31
N ASN A 45 -1.32 13.22 2.44
CA ASN A 45 -0.32 13.70 1.50
C ASN A 45 -0.93 14.65 0.45
N SER A 46 -2.18 14.42 0.02
CA SER A 46 -2.89 15.35 -0.88
C SER A 46 -3.20 16.68 -0.22
N ILE A 47 -3.65 16.67 1.05
CA ILE A 47 -3.88 17.91 1.83
C ILE A 47 -2.57 18.68 1.99
N LEU A 48 -1.49 18.00 2.36
CA LEU A 48 -0.19 18.63 2.56
C LEU A 48 0.34 19.25 1.26
N LEU A 49 0.21 18.54 0.14
CA LEU A 49 0.57 19.05 -1.18
C LEU A 49 -0.30 20.26 -1.57
N SER A 50 -1.60 20.23 -1.29
CA SER A 50 -2.51 21.36 -1.52
C SER A 50 -2.13 22.60 -0.71
N ILE A 51 -1.69 22.42 0.54
CA ILE A 51 -1.20 23.52 1.40
C ILE A 51 0.06 24.13 0.79
N PHE A 52 1.04 23.33 0.37
CA PHE A 52 2.24 23.82 -0.29
C PHE A 52 1.95 24.52 -1.62
N PHE A 53 0.92 24.08 -2.34
CA PHE A 53 0.52 24.70 -3.60
C PHE A 53 -0.16 26.06 -3.37
N THR A 54 -1.07 26.13 -2.40
CA THR A 54 -1.88 27.32 -2.10
C THR A 54 -1.09 28.40 -1.37
N ARG A 55 -0.20 28.02 -0.44
CA ARG A 55 0.53 28.97 0.40
C ARG A 55 1.95 29.19 -0.13
N LYS A 56 2.17 30.31 -0.81
CA LYS A 56 3.49 30.72 -1.34
C LYS A 56 4.56 30.84 -0.25
N GLU A 57 4.17 31.18 0.97
CA GLU A 57 5.03 31.33 2.15
C GLU A 57 5.78 30.05 2.52
N PHE A 58 5.22 28.89 2.20
CA PHE A 58 5.84 27.59 2.48
C PHE A 58 6.71 27.08 1.34
N ARG A 59 6.92 27.84 0.25
CA ARG A 59 7.82 27.46 -0.86
C ARG A 59 9.28 27.85 -0.59
N SER A 60 9.73 27.67 0.65
CA SER A 60 11.13 27.80 1.01
C SER A 60 11.92 26.55 0.59
N PRO A 61 13.23 26.67 0.32
CA PRO A 61 14.07 25.54 -0.10
C PRO A 61 14.08 24.37 0.89
N LEU A 62 13.91 24.64 2.20
CA LEU A 62 13.74 23.61 3.23
C LEU A 62 12.45 22.78 3.05
N ASN A 63 11.38 23.39 2.55
CA ASN A 63 10.10 22.73 2.32
C ASN A 63 10.04 22.02 0.95
N LEU A 64 11.00 22.29 0.06
CA LEU A 64 11.09 21.60 -1.23
C LEU A 64 11.36 20.11 -1.03
N ILE A 65 12.21 19.75 -0.06
CA ILE A 65 12.44 18.36 0.35
C ILE A 65 11.14 17.73 0.85
N MET A 66 10.36 18.44 1.67
CA MET A 66 9.06 17.95 2.14
C MET A 66 8.07 17.74 0.98
N ILE A 67 8.03 18.64 0.00
CA ILE A 67 7.16 18.49 -1.18
C ILE A 67 7.54 17.24 -1.97
N ILE A 68 8.84 17.03 -2.22
CA ILE A 68 9.34 15.84 -2.92
C ILE A 68 8.98 14.57 -2.13
N LEU A 69 9.22 14.55 -0.83
CA LEU A 69 8.90 13.41 0.03
C LEU A 69 7.40 13.09 0.01
N THR A 70 6.56 14.12 0.06
CA THR A 70 5.09 14.00 0.00
C THR A 70 4.64 13.42 -1.34
N LEU A 71 5.26 13.85 -2.45
CA LEU A 71 5.00 13.29 -3.78
C LEU A 71 5.40 11.82 -3.88
N PHE A 72 6.59 11.45 -3.39
CA PHE A 72 7.03 10.06 -3.36
C PHE A 72 6.12 9.19 -2.50
N ASN A 73 5.67 9.68 -1.33
CA ASN A 73 4.71 8.96 -0.49
C ASN A 73 3.37 8.75 -1.20
N LEU A 74 2.90 9.75 -1.96
CA LEU A 74 1.66 9.64 -2.74
C LEU A 74 1.80 8.60 -3.85
N ILE A 75 2.90 8.65 -4.61
CA ILE A 75 3.16 7.70 -5.69
C ILE A 75 3.32 6.29 -5.13
N GLY A 76 4.17 6.11 -4.11
CA GLY A 76 4.40 4.82 -3.46
C GLY A 76 3.13 4.22 -2.89
N SER A 77 2.28 5.02 -2.24
CA SER A 77 0.98 4.54 -1.75
C SER A 77 0.00 4.15 -2.86
N LEU A 78 0.10 4.74 -4.05
CA LEU A 78 -0.72 4.36 -5.21
C LEU A 78 -0.17 3.17 -6.01
N THR A 79 1.14 2.88 -5.92
CA THR A 79 1.76 1.77 -6.66
C THR A 79 1.94 0.52 -5.82
N GLU A 80 2.41 0.66 -4.57
CA GLU A 80 2.82 -0.49 -3.74
C GLU A 80 1.63 -1.09 -2.97
N LEU A 81 0.81 -0.26 -2.32
CA LEU A 81 -0.31 -0.74 -1.50
C LEU A 81 -1.34 -1.54 -2.32
N PRO A 82 -1.74 -1.15 -3.55
CA PRO A 82 -2.66 -1.97 -4.35
C PRO A 82 -2.12 -3.34 -4.70
N ILE A 83 -0.81 -3.46 -4.93
CA ILE A 83 -0.15 -4.75 -5.20
C ILE A 83 -0.23 -5.63 -3.95
N VAL A 84 0.12 -5.09 -2.77
CA VAL A 84 0.05 -5.81 -1.49
C VAL A 84 -1.39 -6.22 -1.15
N ILE A 85 -2.37 -5.35 -1.41
CA ILE A 85 -3.79 -5.64 -1.19
C ILE A 85 -4.25 -6.78 -2.12
N ALA A 86 -3.93 -6.70 -3.41
CA ALA A 86 -4.31 -7.71 -4.41
C ALA A 86 -3.71 -9.08 -4.09
N THR A 87 -2.42 -9.14 -3.72
CA THR A 87 -1.77 -10.40 -3.33
C THR A 87 -2.30 -10.95 -2.02
N SER A 88 -2.67 -10.09 -1.06
CA SER A 88 -3.25 -10.51 0.23
C SER A 88 -4.69 -11.04 0.09
N TYR A 89 -5.46 -10.55 -0.89
CA TYR A 89 -6.78 -11.10 -1.23
C TYR A 89 -6.73 -12.31 -2.16
N ALA A 90 -5.60 -12.53 -2.85
CA ALA A 90 -5.32 -13.76 -3.60
C ALA A 90 -4.89 -14.92 -2.68
N CYS A 91 -5.47 -14.96 -1.47
CA CYS A 91 -5.61 -16.12 -0.61
C CYS A 91 -7.12 -16.44 -0.60
#